data_AF-A0A8B8IN94-F1
#
_entry.id   AF-A0A8B8IN94-F1
#
_cell.length_a   1.000
_cell.length_b   1.000
_cell.length_c   1.000
_cell.angle_alpha   90.00
_cell.angle_beta   90.00
_cell.angle_gamma   90.00
#
_symmetry.space_group_name_H-M   'P 1'
#
loop_
_entity.id
_entity.type
_entity.pdbx_description
1 polymer ?
#
loop_
_entity_poly.entity_id
_entity_poly.type
_entity_poly.pdbx_seq_one_letter_code
_entity_poly.pdbx_strand_id
1 'polypeptide(L)'
;MESAGDWCLIESDPGVFTQLIKTFGVKGVQVEEMWSMDEGEGVFDNLRPVHGLIFLFKYLQHEEPPHPVVTDNRLETIYFAKQVINNACATQAVVSLLLNCSHPDVDLGPELTKLKEFSMSFDPRMRGLTLSNSQTIRTAHNSMSNQTLFEFDQKAPTKEEDAYHFIGYIPINGRLYELDGLREGPIDHGPISPGQDWLNVVHPIIMKRINVYTEGEIHFNLMALISDRKMLYERQIQELMRETQILGMETDDTEKEIRRLRMLIEYEDAKMLRYQQEMARRRHNYLPFIITLLKILAEEKKLLPLYEKAKERALKKGQKKVRV
;
A
#
# COMPACT_ATOMS: atom_id res chain seq x y z
N MET A 1 -21.03 19.56 5.24
CA MET A 1 -21.42 18.29 5.89
C MET A 1 -20.59 17.22 5.23
N GLU A 2 -19.74 16.49 5.95
CA GLU A 2 -18.96 15.40 5.35
C GLU A 2 -19.90 14.47 4.60
N SER A 3 -19.60 14.18 3.33
CA SER A 3 -20.35 13.23 2.53
C SER A 3 -20.20 11.85 3.16
N ALA A 4 -21.11 11.50 4.08
CA ALA A 4 -21.14 10.28 4.91
C ALA A 4 -21.30 8.96 4.10
N GLY A 5 -21.10 9.03 2.79
CA GLY A 5 -21.15 7.94 1.81
C GLY A 5 -19.82 7.67 1.11
N ASP A 6 -18.97 8.68 0.93
CA ASP A 6 -17.96 8.67 -0.13
C ASP A 6 -16.59 8.13 0.32
N TRP A 7 -15.87 7.52 -0.63
CA TRP A 7 -14.52 6.98 -0.43
C TRP A 7 -13.51 7.90 -1.11
N CYS A 8 -12.49 8.34 -0.39
CA CYS A 8 -11.44 9.19 -0.93
C CYS A 8 -10.44 8.42 -1.82
N LEU A 9 -9.67 9.12 -2.65
CA LEU A 9 -8.47 8.52 -3.22
C LEU A 9 -7.35 8.49 -2.17
N ILE A 10 -6.66 7.35 -2.09
CA ILE A 10 -5.49 7.14 -1.25
C ILE A 10 -4.24 7.11 -2.13
N GLU A 11 -3.19 7.82 -1.70
CA GLU A 11 -1.89 7.81 -2.37
C GLU A 11 -1.15 6.49 -2.14
N SER A 12 -0.41 6.02 -3.14
CA SER A 12 0.43 4.82 -3.04
C SER A 12 1.69 5.10 -2.24
N ASP A 13 1.57 5.06 -0.91
CA ASP A 13 2.64 5.37 0.03
C ASP A 13 2.72 4.30 1.12
N PRO A 14 3.90 3.72 1.39
CA PRO A 14 4.05 2.64 2.38
C PRO A 14 3.71 3.09 3.81
N GLY A 15 3.94 4.35 4.15
CA GLY A 15 3.58 4.93 5.44
C GLY A 15 2.08 5.08 5.61
N VAL A 16 1.38 5.50 4.55
CA VAL A 16 -0.08 5.55 4.50
C VAL A 16 -0.69 4.16 4.68
N PHE A 17 -0.18 3.16 3.93
CA PHE A 17 -0.68 1.79 4.00
C PHE A 17 -0.39 1.15 5.37
N THR A 18 0.82 1.36 5.92
CA THR A 18 1.17 0.91 7.28
C THR A 18 0.25 1.53 8.32
N GLN A 19 -0.04 2.83 8.22
CA GLN A 19 -0.93 3.51 9.14
C GLN A 19 -2.38 3.04 9.00
N LEU A 20 -2.86 2.79 7.77
CA LEU A 20 -4.18 2.25 7.49
C LEU A 20 -4.38 0.89 8.18
N ILE A 21 -3.41 -0.02 8.02
CA ILE A 21 -3.42 -1.35 8.65
C ILE A 21 -3.48 -1.24 10.18
N LYS A 22 -2.66 -0.36 10.77
CA LYS A 22 -2.70 -0.08 12.22
C LYS A 22 -4.06 0.45 12.65
N THR A 23 -4.70 1.32 11.86
CA THR A 23 -6.03 1.86 12.15
C THR A 23 -7.14 0.81 12.05
N PHE A 24 -6.98 -0.24 11.24
CA PHE A 24 -7.87 -1.42 11.27
C PHE A 24 -7.74 -2.24 12.57
N GLY A 25 -6.68 -2.00 13.36
CA GLY A 25 -6.38 -2.74 14.59
C GLY A 25 -5.50 -3.98 14.36
N VAL A 26 -4.95 -4.14 13.16
CA VAL A 26 -4.04 -5.24 12.80
C VAL A 26 -2.66 -4.98 13.41
N LYS A 27 -1.98 -6.05 13.85
CA LYS A 27 -0.65 -5.98 14.46
C LYS A 27 0.33 -6.95 13.80
N GLY A 28 1.62 -6.65 13.99
CA GLY A 28 2.74 -7.50 13.59
C GLY A 28 3.07 -7.46 12.11
N VAL A 29 2.52 -6.50 11.36
CA VAL A 29 2.82 -6.26 9.95
C VAL A 29 3.03 -4.78 9.64
N GLN A 30 3.82 -4.52 8.60
CA GLN A 30 4.02 -3.20 8.00
C GLN A 30 4.08 -3.32 6.47
N VAL A 31 4.05 -2.18 5.78
CA VAL A 31 4.16 -2.12 4.32
C VAL A 31 5.46 -1.42 3.93
N GLU A 32 6.16 -2.02 2.98
CA GLU A 32 7.42 -1.51 2.42
C GLU A 32 7.32 -1.31 0.92
N GLU A 33 7.94 -0.25 0.42
CA GLU A 33 7.99 0.02 -1.02
C GLU A 33 9.21 -0.65 -1.68
N MET A 34 8.99 -1.19 -2.87
CA MET A 34 10.00 -1.84 -3.69
C MET A 34 10.48 -0.87 -4.77
N TRP A 35 11.75 -0.45 -4.69
CA TRP A 35 12.34 0.53 -5.61
C TRP A 35 13.02 -0.08 -6.83
N SER A 36 13.38 -1.36 -6.78
CA SER A 36 14.01 -2.08 -7.87
C SER A 36 13.43 -3.49 -7.96
N MET A 37 13.18 -3.92 -9.19
CA MET A 37 12.90 -5.31 -9.54
C MET A 37 14.03 -5.91 -10.38
N ASP A 38 15.21 -5.28 -10.35
CA ASP A 38 16.36 -5.70 -11.16
C ASP A 38 16.68 -7.17 -10.89
N GLU A 39 17.01 -7.88 -11.98
CA GLU A 39 17.22 -9.32 -11.97
C GLU A 39 18.38 -9.69 -11.04
N GLY A 40 18.05 -10.30 -9.91
CA GLY A 40 19.00 -10.86 -8.96
C GLY A 40 18.29 -11.72 -7.92
N GLU A 41 18.89 -12.85 -7.55
CA GLU A 41 18.45 -13.59 -6.37
C GLU A 41 18.53 -12.67 -5.15
N GLY A 42 17.45 -12.60 -4.36
CA GLY A 42 17.45 -11.90 -3.08
C GLY A 42 16.92 -10.46 -3.05
N VAL A 43 16.25 -9.99 -4.11
CA VAL A 43 15.53 -8.68 -4.12
C VAL A 43 14.62 -8.50 -2.89
N PHE A 44 14.07 -9.59 -2.38
CA PHE A 44 13.18 -9.58 -1.22
C PHE A 44 13.84 -10.08 0.09
N ASP A 45 15.11 -10.46 0.08
CA ASP A 45 15.76 -11.10 1.24
C ASP A 45 15.73 -10.19 2.47
N ASN A 46 15.94 -8.89 2.24
CA ASN A 46 15.93 -7.88 3.31
C ASN A 46 14.52 -7.58 3.86
N LEU A 47 13.47 -8.08 3.20
CA LEU A 47 12.07 -7.82 3.54
C LEU A 47 11.35 -9.05 4.09
N ARG A 48 11.99 -10.22 4.07
CA ARG A 48 11.37 -11.44 4.59
C ARG A 48 11.04 -11.33 6.09
N PRO A 49 9.95 -11.99 6.54
CA PRO A 49 8.96 -12.71 5.73
C PRO A 49 8.00 -11.75 5.00
N VAL A 50 7.75 -12.03 3.72
CA VAL A 50 6.78 -11.30 2.88
C VAL A 50 5.49 -12.10 2.82
N HIS A 51 4.37 -11.46 3.16
CA HIS A 51 3.04 -12.05 3.25
C HIS A 51 2.21 -11.86 1.97
N GLY A 52 2.49 -10.79 1.23
CA GLY A 52 1.81 -10.48 -0.02
C GLY A 52 2.39 -9.24 -0.68
N LEU A 53 2.10 -9.04 -1.96
CA LEU A 53 2.49 -7.87 -2.73
C LEU A 53 1.26 -7.06 -3.14
N ILE A 54 1.36 -5.75 -3.06
CA ILE A 54 0.37 -4.78 -3.53
C ILE A 54 0.95 -4.11 -4.76
N PHE A 55 0.28 -4.24 -5.90
CA PHE A 55 0.76 -3.69 -7.16
C PHE A 55 -0.22 -2.65 -7.68
N LEU A 56 0.28 -1.44 -7.93
CA LEU A 56 -0.43 -0.34 -8.58
C LEU A 56 0.07 -0.20 -10.01
N PHE A 57 -0.86 -0.12 -10.95
CA PHE A 57 -0.55 0.11 -12.36
C PHE A 57 -1.65 0.92 -13.03
N LYS A 58 -1.34 1.49 -14.19
CA LYS A 58 -2.31 2.19 -15.04
C LYS A 58 -3.31 1.18 -15.62
N TYR A 59 -4.59 1.35 -15.33
CA TYR A 59 -5.63 0.44 -15.79
C TYR A 59 -5.85 0.57 -17.31
N LEU A 60 -5.69 -0.54 -18.03
CA LEU A 60 -6.04 -0.66 -19.44
C LEU A 60 -7.40 -1.36 -19.57
N GLN A 61 -8.38 -0.68 -20.16
CA GLN A 61 -9.69 -1.28 -20.41
C GLN A 61 -9.58 -2.47 -21.37
N HIS A 62 -10.31 -3.55 -21.08
CA HIS A 62 -10.39 -4.78 -21.88
C HIS A 62 -9.20 -5.75 -21.84
N GLU A 63 -8.36 -5.71 -20.80
CA GLU A 63 -7.41 -6.80 -20.57
C GLU A 63 -8.15 -8.08 -20.13
N GLU A 64 -8.08 -9.15 -20.93
CA GLU A 64 -8.49 -10.48 -20.48
C GLU A 64 -7.60 -10.94 -19.30
N PRO A 65 -8.13 -11.72 -18.34
CA PRO A 65 -7.31 -12.22 -17.24
C PRO A 65 -6.18 -13.10 -17.81
N PRO A 66 -4.94 -12.96 -17.31
CA PRO A 66 -3.78 -13.66 -17.86
C PRO A 66 -3.83 -15.18 -17.64
N HIS A 67 -4.65 -15.63 -16.68
CA HIS A 67 -4.82 -17.02 -16.27
C HIS A 67 -6.29 -17.29 -15.87
N PRO A 68 -6.69 -18.56 -15.71
CA PRO A 68 -8.06 -18.92 -15.37
C PRO A 68 -8.53 -18.29 -14.06
N VAL A 69 -9.76 -17.76 -14.10
CA VAL A 69 -10.46 -17.29 -12.90
C VAL A 69 -10.95 -18.51 -12.11
N VAL A 70 -10.68 -18.51 -10.81
CA VAL A 70 -11.13 -19.56 -9.89
C VAL A 70 -12.64 -19.52 -9.76
N THR A 71 -13.30 -20.63 -10.08
CA THR A 71 -14.77 -20.80 -10.05
C THR A 71 -15.22 -22.06 -9.30
N ASP A 72 -14.26 -22.82 -8.74
CA ASP A 72 -14.50 -24.05 -8.00
C ASP A 72 -14.58 -23.82 -6.48
N ASN A 73 -14.58 -24.92 -5.71
CA ASN A 73 -14.68 -24.93 -4.25
C ASN A 73 -13.55 -24.19 -3.51
N ARG A 74 -12.45 -23.81 -4.19
CA ARG A 74 -11.40 -22.99 -3.55
C ARG A 74 -11.93 -21.64 -3.08
N LEU A 75 -13.01 -21.11 -3.70
CA LEU A 75 -13.69 -19.88 -3.28
C LEU A 75 -14.28 -19.94 -1.86
N GLU A 76 -14.49 -21.15 -1.31
CA GLU A 76 -14.92 -21.36 0.07
C GLU A 76 -13.81 -21.06 1.08
N THR A 77 -12.54 -21.07 0.65
CA THR A 77 -11.36 -20.86 1.50
C THR A 77 -10.62 -19.57 1.20
N ILE A 78 -10.67 -19.09 -0.05
CA ILE A 78 -10.07 -17.83 -0.47
C ILE A 78 -11.05 -16.69 -0.21
N TYR A 79 -10.63 -15.73 0.61
CA TYR A 79 -11.38 -14.50 0.79
C TYR A 79 -11.16 -13.60 -0.44
N PHE A 80 -12.16 -13.50 -1.29
CA PHE A 80 -12.15 -12.62 -2.46
C PHE A 80 -13.42 -11.78 -2.48
N ALA A 81 -13.25 -10.47 -2.65
CA ALA A 81 -14.34 -9.50 -2.71
C ALA A 81 -14.23 -8.72 -4.03
N LYS A 82 -15.36 -8.55 -4.72
CA LYS A 82 -15.44 -7.66 -5.89
C LYS A 82 -15.52 -6.21 -5.44
N GLN A 83 -14.89 -5.33 -6.21
CA GLN A 83 -14.93 -3.90 -5.97
C GLN A 83 -16.32 -3.37 -6.35
N VAL A 84 -16.96 -2.72 -5.39
CA VAL A 84 -18.29 -2.11 -5.56
C VAL A 84 -18.20 -0.57 -5.57
N ILE A 85 -17.09 -0.02 -5.09
CA ILE A 85 -16.82 1.43 -5.02
C ILE A 85 -15.46 1.73 -5.67
N ASN A 86 -15.42 2.71 -6.58
CA ASN A 86 -14.25 3.02 -7.41
C ASN A 86 -13.00 3.38 -6.59
N ASN A 87 -13.16 4.21 -5.56
CA ASN A 87 -12.03 4.74 -4.78
C ASN A 87 -11.58 3.83 -3.64
N ALA A 88 -12.15 2.63 -3.50
CA ALA A 88 -11.83 1.70 -2.41
C ALA A 88 -10.70 0.71 -2.74
N CYS A 89 -10.15 0.74 -3.96
CA CYS A 89 -9.21 -0.26 -4.49
C CYS A 89 -7.98 -0.49 -3.58
N ALA A 90 -7.34 0.57 -3.08
CA ALA A 90 -6.18 0.49 -2.18
C ALA A 90 -6.50 -0.30 -0.90
N THR A 91 -7.60 0.07 -0.22
CA THR A 91 -8.04 -0.61 1.00
C THR A 91 -8.47 -2.04 0.71
N GLN A 92 -9.14 -2.28 -0.41
CA GLN A 92 -9.58 -3.61 -0.79
C GLN A 92 -8.41 -4.54 -1.07
N ALA A 93 -7.34 -4.06 -1.72
CA ALA A 93 -6.13 -4.85 -1.93
C ALA A 93 -5.49 -5.24 -0.58
N VAL A 94 -5.32 -4.27 0.34
CA VAL A 94 -4.78 -4.51 1.69
C VAL A 94 -5.63 -5.53 2.46
N VAL A 95 -6.94 -5.33 2.53
CA VAL A 95 -7.85 -6.24 3.25
C VAL A 95 -7.84 -7.63 2.60
N SER A 96 -7.80 -7.72 1.27
CA SER A 96 -7.72 -9.00 0.56
C SER A 96 -6.45 -9.79 0.94
N LEU A 97 -5.30 -9.12 1.03
CA LEU A 97 -4.07 -9.77 1.49
C LEU A 97 -4.18 -10.21 2.96
N LEU A 98 -4.60 -9.31 3.84
CA LEU A 98 -4.72 -9.59 5.27
C LEU A 98 -5.67 -10.76 5.56
N LEU A 99 -6.86 -10.76 4.95
CA LEU A 99 -7.86 -11.80 5.21
C LEU A 99 -7.49 -13.16 4.62
N ASN A 100 -6.52 -13.23 3.72
CA ASN A 100 -5.95 -14.50 3.23
C ASN A 100 -4.63 -14.87 3.91
N CYS A 101 -4.03 -13.99 4.71
CA CYS A 101 -2.79 -14.25 5.39
C CYS A 101 -3.02 -15.17 6.60
N SER A 102 -2.29 -16.28 6.66
CA SER A 102 -2.23 -17.16 7.82
C SER A 102 -0.77 -17.33 8.22
N HIS A 103 -0.29 -16.42 9.05
CA HIS A 103 1.09 -16.41 9.53
C HIS A 103 1.14 -16.00 11.02
N PRO A 104 2.00 -16.62 11.86
CA PRO A 104 2.02 -16.38 13.31
C PRO A 104 2.29 -14.92 13.71
N ASP A 105 2.99 -14.17 12.86
CA ASP A 105 3.26 -12.75 13.11
C ASP A 105 2.05 -11.84 12.89
N VAL A 106 0.99 -12.31 12.22
CA VAL A 106 -0.14 -11.46 11.80
C VAL A 106 -1.33 -11.65 12.73
N ASP A 107 -1.67 -10.61 13.48
CA ASP A 107 -2.90 -10.52 14.26
C ASP A 107 -3.88 -9.58 13.55
N LEU A 108 -4.98 -10.12 13.02
CA LEU A 108 -6.00 -9.35 12.29
C LEU A 108 -6.75 -8.35 13.16
N GLY A 109 -6.71 -8.52 14.48
CA GLY A 109 -7.55 -7.77 15.40
C GLY A 109 -9.05 -8.14 15.27
N PRO A 110 -9.88 -7.59 16.17
CA PRO A 110 -11.27 -8.02 16.31
C PRO A 110 -12.14 -7.63 15.11
N GLU A 111 -11.89 -6.47 14.50
CA GLU A 111 -12.77 -5.92 13.47
C GLU A 111 -12.64 -6.67 12.14
N LEU A 112 -11.42 -6.93 11.67
CA LEU A 112 -11.22 -7.71 10.44
C LEU A 112 -11.53 -9.20 10.65
N THR A 113 -11.31 -9.75 11.85
CA THR A 113 -11.71 -11.12 12.18
C THR A 113 -13.23 -11.29 12.06
N LYS A 114 -14.01 -10.41 12.71
CA LYS A 114 -15.48 -10.43 12.61
C LYS A 114 -15.96 -10.24 11.18
N LEU A 115 -15.36 -9.32 10.43
CA LEU A 115 -15.70 -9.10 9.02
C LEU A 115 -15.52 -10.38 8.22
N LYS A 116 -14.37 -11.05 8.36
CA LYS A 116 -14.06 -12.29 7.67
C LYS A 116 -15.07 -13.37 8.04
N GLU A 117 -15.28 -13.63 9.33
CA GLU A 117 -16.23 -14.63 9.82
C GLU A 117 -17.66 -14.39 9.31
N PHE A 118 -18.12 -13.13 9.35
CA PHE A 118 -19.46 -12.77 8.93
C PHE A 118 -19.70 -12.94 7.42
N SER A 119 -18.69 -12.64 6.60
CA SER A 119 -18.84 -12.56 5.14
C SER A 119 -18.20 -13.71 4.36
N MET A 120 -17.53 -14.65 5.02
CA MET A 120 -16.86 -15.77 4.33
C MET A 120 -17.84 -16.64 3.54
N SER A 121 -19.08 -16.80 4.01
CA SER A 121 -20.11 -17.58 3.32
C SER A 121 -20.79 -16.86 2.16
N PHE A 122 -20.51 -15.56 1.98
CA PHE A 122 -21.10 -14.75 0.92
C PHE A 122 -20.38 -14.94 -0.41
N ASP A 123 -21.08 -14.67 -1.51
CA ASP A 123 -20.45 -14.55 -2.82
C ASP A 123 -19.51 -13.32 -2.89
N PRO A 124 -18.57 -13.27 -3.85
CA PRO A 124 -17.62 -12.17 -3.99
C PRO A 124 -18.23 -10.76 -4.04
N ARG A 125 -19.40 -10.60 -4.67
CA ARG A 125 -20.06 -9.30 -4.77
C ARG A 125 -20.62 -8.87 -3.43
N MET A 126 -21.25 -9.79 -2.70
CA MET A 126 -21.76 -9.54 -1.37
C MET A 126 -20.64 -9.27 -0.34
N ARG A 127 -19.50 -9.97 -0.43
CA ARG A 127 -18.28 -9.63 0.35
C ARG A 127 -17.82 -8.20 0.07
N GLY A 128 -17.81 -7.80 -1.20
CA GLY A 128 -17.52 -6.42 -1.63
C GLY A 128 -18.47 -5.39 -1.02
N LEU A 129 -19.77 -5.67 -1.02
CA LEU A 129 -20.79 -4.81 -0.42
C LEU A 129 -20.66 -4.75 1.11
N THR A 130 -20.32 -5.86 1.76
CA THR A 130 -20.05 -5.87 3.21
C THR A 130 -18.83 -5.00 3.55
N LEU A 131 -17.75 -5.11 2.78
CA LEU A 131 -16.56 -4.28 2.96
C LEU A 131 -16.87 -2.79 2.75
N SER A 132 -17.60 -2.45 1.68
CA SER A 132 -17.93 -1.07 1.35
C SER A 132 -18.85 -0.38 2.38
N ASN A 133 -19.69 -1.15 3.05
CA ASN A 133 -20.61 -0.67 4.08
C ASN A 133 -20.01 -0.70 5.50
N SER A 134 -18.78 -1.19 5.68
CA SER A 134 -18.12 -1.18 6.98
C SER A 134 -17.71 0.23 7.36
N GLN A 135 -18.40 0.82 8.34
CA GLN A 135 -18.09 2.16 8.84
C GLN A 135 -16.66 2.22 9.39
N THR A 136 -16.20 1.21 10.10
CA THR A 136 -14.84 1.16 10.66
C THR A 136 -13.79 1.24 9.55
N ILE A 137 -13.94 0.42 8.50
CA ILE A 137 -13.01 0.39 7.38
C ILE A 137 -13.06 1.71 6.61
N ARG A 138 -14.26 2.22 6.33
CA ARG A 138 -14.43 3.47 5.59
C ARG A 138 -13.88 4.68 6.36
N THR A 139 -14.09 4.77 7.67
CA THR A 139 -13.52 5.83 8.50
C THR A 139 -12.00 5.75 8.51
N ALA A 140 -11.44 4.54 8.65
CA ALA A 140 -9.99 4.34 8.60
C ALA A 140 -9.41 4.76 7.24
N HIS A 141 -10.02 4.30 6.15
CA HIS A 141 -9.69 4.69 4.77
C HIS A 141 -9.71 6.22 4.59
N ASN A 142 -10.84 6.87 4.90
CA ASN A 142 -10.98 8.32 4.72
C ASN A 142 -10.05 9.14 5.62
N SER A 143 -9.61 8.58 6.76
CA SER A 143 -8.60 9.23 7.61
C SER A 143 -7.18 9.26 7.00
N MET A 144 -6.95 8.51 5.92
CA MET A 144 -5.72 8.53 5.13
C MET A 144 -5.71 9.57 4.01
N SER A 145 -6.85 10.22 3.75
CA SER A 145 -6.98 11.19 2.67
C SER A 145 -6.23 12.49 2.94
N ASN A 146 -5.80 13.13 1.85
CA ASN A 146 -5.39 14.53 1.90
C ASN A 146 -6.61 15.42 2.16
N GLN A 147 -6.43 16.48 2.94
CA GLN A 147 -7.51 17.42 3.16
C GLN A 147 -7.88 18.15 1.87
N THR A 148 -9.12 17.99 1.41
CA THR A 148 -9.67 18.76 0.28
C THR A 148 -9.88 20.21 0.72
N LEU A 149 -9.08 21.13 0.18
CA LEU A 149 -9.13 22.56 0.53
C LEU A 149 -10.39 23.28 0.02
N PHE A 150 -11.06 22.70 -0.99
CA PHE A 150 -12.27 23.24 -1.59
C PHE A 150 -13.24 22.09 -1.89
N GLU A 151 -14.54 22.34 -1.69
CA GLU A 151 -15.60 21.56 -2.34
C GLU A 151 -15.59 21.99 -3.82
N PHE A 152 -14.83 21.30 -4.66
CA PHE A 152 -15.00 21.46 -6.11
C PHE A 152 -16.30 20.76 -6.47
N ASP A 153 -17.30 21.50 -6.94
CA ASP A 153 -18.36 20.92 -7.76
C ASP A 153 -17.67 20.06 -8.81
N GLN A 154 -18.02 18.77 -8.87
CA GLN A 154 -17.47 17.81 -9.81
C GLN A 154 -17.59 18.40 -11.21
N LYS A 155 -16.51 19.04 -11.71
CA LYS A 155 -16.41 19.36 -13.11
C LYS A 155 -16.44 18.03 -13.83
N ALA A 156 -17.32 17.92 -14.83
CA ALA A 156 -17.36 16.76 -15.71
C ALA A 156 -15.92 16.38 -16.09
N PRO A 157 -15.53 15.10 -15.95
CA PRO A 157 -14.15 14.68 -16.12
C PRO A 157 -13.64 15.20 -17.46
N THR A 158 -12.70 16.14 -17.39
CA THR A 158 -12.01 16.63 -18.58
C THR A 158 -11.13 15.49 -19.07
N LYS A 159 -11.47 14.94 -20.25
CA LYS A 159 -10.72 13.98 -21.09
C LYS A 159 -9.50 13.30 -20.45
N GLU A 160 -9.59 11.98 -20.31
CA GLU A 160 -8.47 11.04 -20.07
C GLU A 160 -7.64 11.34 -18.81
N GLU A 161 -8.27 11.30 -17.63
CA GLU A 161 -7.49 11.02 -16.43
C GLU A 161 -7.06 9.55 -16.45
N ASP A 162 -5.75 9.31 -16.39
CA ASP A 162 -5.19 7.98 -16.24
C ASP A 162 -5.73 7.34 -14.96
N ALA A 163 -6.57 6.33 -15.11
CA ALA A 163 -7.10 5.56 -13.99
C ALA A 163 -6.04 4.56 -13.53
N TYR A 164 -5.63 4.61 -12.28
CA TYR A 164 -4.73 3.63 -11.67
C TYR A 164 -5.50 2.62 -10.84
N HIS A 165 -5.01 1.38 -10.79
CA HIS A 165 -5.69 0.28 -10.13
C HIS A 165 -4.75 -0.55 -9.25
N PHE A 166 -5.24 -0.95 -8.06
CA PHE A 166 -4.51 -1.77 -7.10
C PHE A 166 -4.97 -3.23 -7.16
N ILE A 167 -4.01 -4.15 -7.15
CA ILE A 167 -4.24 -5.58 -6.98
C ILE A 167 -3.33 -6.17 -5.91
N GLY A 168 -3.68 -7.36 -5.41
CA GLY A 168 -2.85 -8.13 -4.48
C GLY A 168 -2.31 -9.42 -5.09
N TYR A 169 -1.07 -9.80 -4.78
CA TYR A 169 -0.53 -11.15 -5.01
C TYR A 169 -0.22 -11.82 -3.67
N ILE A 170 -0.64 -13.08 -3.49
CA ILE A 170 -0.45 -13.82 -2.24
C ILE A 170 -0.39 -15.34 -2.46
N PRO A 171 0.52 -16.06 -1.78
CA PRO A 171 0.47 -17.52 -1.72
C PRO A 171 -0.64 -18.00 -0.79
N ILE A 172 -1.50 -18.91 -1.27
CA ILE A 172 -2.54 -19.57 -0.47
C ILE A 172 -2.49 -21.07 -0.75
N ASN A 173 -2.31 -21.88 0.30
CA ASN A 173 -2.29 -23.35 0.22
C ASN A 173 -1.36 -23.90 -0.88
N GLY A 174 -0.14 -23.35 -0.98
CA GLY A 174 0.88 -23.78 -1.95
C GLY A 174 0.62 -23.37 -3.40
N ARG A 175 -0.25 -22.39 -3.65
CA ARG A 175 -0.50 -21.81 -4.98
C ARG A 175 -0.43 -20.29 -4.94
N LEU A 176 -0.04 -19.67 -6.04
CA LEU A 176 0.04 -18.22 -6.16
C LEU A 176 -1.27 -17.67 -6.74
N TYR A 177 -1.87 -16.69 -6.06
CA TYR A 177 -3.08 -16.03 -6.52
C TYR A 177 -2.88 -14.53 -6.74
N GLU A 178 -3.57 -14.01 -7.74
CA GLU A 178 -3.80 -12.59 -7.94
C GLU A 178 -5.25 -12.25 -7.55
N LEU A 179 -5.40 -11.24 -6.70
CA LEU A 179 -6.65 -10.75 -6.15
C LEU A 179 -6.91 -9.36 -6.72
N ASP A 180 -7.63 -9.32 -7.84
CA ASP A 180 -8.07 -8.11 -8.52
C ASP A 180 -9.59 -7.92 -8.30
N GLY A 181 -9.96 -6.86 -7.56
CA GLY A 181 -11.35 -6.57 -7.24
C GLY A 181 -12.25 -6.28 -8.45
N LEU A 182 -11.69 -5.96 -9.61
CA LEU A 182 -12.45 -5.74 -10.85
C LEU A 182 -12.75 -7.04 -11.62
N ARG A 183 -12.18 -8.17 -11.18
CA ARG A 183 -12.40 -9.50 -11.79
C ARG A 183 -13.58 -10.23 -11.15
N GLU A 184 -14.03 -11.30 -11.81
CA GLU A 184 -15.11 -12.16 -11.30
C GLU A 184 -14.68 -13.06 -10.14
N GLY A 185 -13.38 -13.31 -10.00
CA GLY A 185 -12.80 -14.19 -8.98
C GLY A 185 -11.29 -14.02 -8.88
N PRO A 186 -10.63 -14.72 -7.94
CA PRO A 186 -9.18 -14.85 -7.90
C PRO A 186 -8.63 -15.40 -9.21
N ILE A 187 -7.45 -14.95 -9.62
CA ILE A 187 -6.71 -15.49 -10.75
C ILE A 187 -5.64 -16.44 -10.21
N ASP A 188 -5.64 -17.69 -10.67
CA ASP A 188 -4.68 -18.72 -10.24
C ASP A 188 -3.46 -18.75 -11.17
N HIS A 189 -2.29 -18.41 -10.63
CA HIS A 189 -1.02 -18.41 -11.35
C HIS A 189 -0.27 -19.74 -11.25
N GLY A 190 -0.85 -20.75 -10.60
CA GLY A 190 -0.31 -22.10 -10.53
C GLY A 190 0.27 -22.50 -9.18
N PRO A 191 0.72 -23.76 -9.05
CA PRO A 191 1.34 -24.28 -7.84
C PRO A 191 2.73 -23.67 -7.61
N ILE A 192 3.06 -23.47 -6.33
CA ILE A 192 4.41 -23.14 -5.86
C ILE A 192 5.06 -24.47 -5.47
N SER A 193 6.23 -24.77 -6.04
CA SER A 193 6.89 -26.05 -5.77
C SER A 193 7.32 -26.15 -4.30
N PRO A 194 7.35 -27.34 -3.69
CA PRO A 194 7.83 -27.50 -2.31
C PRO A 194 9.25 -26.93 -2.15
N GLY A 195 9.44 -26.04 -1.17
CA GLY A 195 10.73 -25.36 -0.91
C GLY A 195 11.06 -24.22 -1.87
N GLN A 196 10.23 -23.95 -2.89
CA GLN A 196 10.38 -22.80 -3.77
C GLN A 196 9.87 -21.53 -3.07
N ASP A 197 10.65 -20.45 -3.19
CA ASP A 197 10.17 -19.14 -2.78
C ASP A 197 9.12 -18.63 -3.77
N TRP A 198 7.93 -18.31 -3.26
CA TRP A 198 6.83 -17.76 -4.04
C TRP A 198 7.17 -16.40 -4.68
N LEU A 199 8.12 -15.67 -4.10
CA LEU A 199 8.61 -14.40 -4.64
C LEU A 199 9.34 -14.59 -5.98
N ASN A 200 10.03 -15.72 -6.15
CA ASN A 200 10.64 -16.08 -7.43
C ASN A 200 9.58 -16.49 -8.47
N VAL A 201 8.39 -16.93 -8.04
CA VAL A 201 7.27 -17.28 -8.92
C VAL A 201 6.54 -16.01 -9.38
N VAL A 202 6.32 -15.05 -8.48
CA VAL A 202 5.56 -13.82 -8.80
C VAL A 202 6.36 -12.79 -9.57
N HIS A 203 7.69 -12.73 -9.38
CA HIS A 203 8.57 -11.77 -10.06
C HIS A 203 8.40 -11.75 -11.59
N PRO A 204 8.50 -12.88 -12.33
CA PRO A 204 8.31 -12.86 -13.79
C PRO A 204 6.89 -12.49 -14.21
N ILE A 205 5.87 -12.73 -13.37
CA ILE A 205 4.48 -12.35 -13.64
C ILE A 205 4.32 -10.83 -13.60
N ILE A 206 4.88 -10.19 -12.58
CA ILE A 206 4.86 -8.72 -12.43
C ILE A 206 5.70 -8.08 -13.54
N MET A 207 6.91 -8.58 -13.82
CA MET A 207 7.76 -8.07 -14.89
C MET A 207 7.09 -8.16 -16.25
N LYS A 208 6.42 -9.29 -16.55
CA LYS A 208 5.64 -9.44 -17.78
C LYS A 208 4.56 -8.37 -17.88
N ARG A 209 3.88 -8.02 -16.79
CA ARG A 209 2.84 -6.97 -16.76
C ARG A 209 3.44 -5.58 -16.96
N ILE A 210 4.56 -5.27 -16.31
CA ILE A 210 5.26 -3.99 -16.50
C ILE A 210 5.70 -3.82 -17.96
N ASN A 211 6.19 -4.88 -18.59
CA ASN A 211 6.65 -4.86 -19.98
C ASN A 211 5.53 -4.74 -21.04
N VAL A 212 4.25 -4.83 -20.66
CA VAL A 212 3.12 -4.56 -21.59
C VAL A 212 3.00 -3.06 -21.88
N TYR A 213 3.40 -2.21 -20.93
CA TYR A 213 3.32 -0.76 -21.09
C TYR A 213 4.44 -0.27 -22.03
N THR A 214 4.14 0.77 -22.81
CA THR A 214 5.09 1.36 -23.77
C THR A 214 6.39 1.80 -23.10
N GLU A 215 7.52 1.67 -23.81
CA GLU A 215 8.82 2.20 -23.36
C GLU A 215 8.66 3.65 -22.85
N GLY A 216 8.86 3.84 -21.54
CA GLY A 216 8.74 5.14 -20.86
C GLY A 216 7.55 5.29 -19.90
N GLU A 217 6.59 4.35 -19.87
CA GLU A 217 5.56 4.31 -18.83
C GLU A 217 6.15 3.74 -17.53
N ILE A 218 6.40 4.63 -16.57
CA ILE A 218 7.05 4.31 -15.28
C ILE A 218 6.10 4.43 -14.10
N HIS A 219 4.82 4.72 -14.33
CA HIS A 219 3.85 4.94 -13.26
C HIS A 219 3.28 3.61 -12.74
N PHE A 220 4.15 2.83 -12.10
CA PHE A 220 3.75 1.68 -11.30
C PHE A 220 4.33 1.81 -9.90
N ASN A 221 3.69 1.16 -8.94
CA ASN A 221 4.18 1.08 -7.58
C ASN A 221 4.03 -0.36 -7.10
N LEU A 222 5.09 -0.90 -6.49
CA LEU A 222 5.05 -2.22 -5.88
C LEU A 222 5.37 -2.06 -4.40
N MET A 223 4.49 -2.57 -3.55
CA MET A 223 4.67 -2.62 -2.12
C MET A 223 4.58 -4.06 -1.62
N ALA A 224 5.29 -4.35 -0.53
CA ALA A 224 5.28 -5.63 0.16
C ALA A 224 4.62 -5.48 1.52
N LEU A 225 3.63 -6.33 1.81
CA LEU A 225 3.12 -6.56 3.15
C LEU A 225 4.07 -7.53 3.85
N ILE A 226 4.75 -7.07 4.90
CA ILE A 226 5.79 -7.84 5.58
C ILE A 226 5.51 -7.88 7.08
N SER A 227 6.17 -8.79 7.80
CA SER A 227 6.17 -8.72 9.28
C SER A 227 6.80 -7.42 9.78
N ASP A 228 6.30 -6.92 10.90
CA ASP A 228 6.83 -5.72 11.56
C ASP A 228 8.32 -5.92 11.89
N ARG A 229 9.17 -5.05 11.33
CA ARG A 229 10.63 -5.21 11.40
C ARG A 229 11.15 -5.01 12.81
N LYS A 230 10.62 -4.02 13.52
CA LYS A 230 11.00 -3.76 14.90
C LYS A 230 10.66 -4.95 15.79
N MET A 231 9.46 -5.51 15.65
CA MET A 231 9.04 -6.72 16.36
C MET A 231 10.00 -7.89 16.11
N LEU A 232 10.45 -8.09 14.86
CA LEU A 232 11.41 -9.15 14.53
C LEU A 232 12.78 -8.91 15.19
N TYR A 233 13.31 -7.69 15.14
CA TYR A 233 14.59 -7.38 15.77
C TYR A 233 14.53 -7.51 17.29
N GLU A 234 13.42 -7.10 17.92
CA GLU A 234 13.19 -7.27 19.35
C GLU A 234 13.14 -8.75 19.74
N ARG A 235 12.45 -9.59 18.94
CA ARG A 235 12.40 -11.04 19.14
C ARG A 235 13.80 -11.67 19.04
N GLN A 236 14.58 -11.29 18.02
CA GLN A 236 15.95 -11.79 17.84
C GLN A 236 16.87 -11.40 18.99
N ILE A 237 16.76 -10.16 19.50
CA ILE A 237 17.51 -9.73 20.71
C ILE A 237 17.13 -10.60 21.91
N GLN A 238 15.83 -10.86 22.13
CA GLN A 238 15.37 -11.69 23.24
C GLN A 238 15.88 -13.14 23.14
N GLU A 239 15.90 -13.71 21.94
CA GLU A 239 16.45 -15.05 21.68
C GLU A 239 17.94 -15.10 22.00
N LEU A 240 18.73 -14.16 21.46
CA LEU A 240 20.17 -14.07 21.74
C LEU A 240 20.46 -13.91 23.25
N MET A 241 19.73 -13.01 23.93
CA MET A 241 19.90 -12.82 25.38
C MET A 241 19.57 -14.08 26.18
N ARG A 242 18.54 -14.83 25.77
CA ARG A 242 18.16 -16.09 26.41
C ARG A 242 19.22 -17.17 26.21
N GLU A 243 19.78 -17.28 25.00
CA GLU A 243 20.85 -18.23 24.69
C GLU A 243 22.11 -17.93 25.51
N THR A 244 22.51 -16.66 25.59
CA THR A 244 23.65 -16.22 26.43
C THR A 244 23.43 -16.58 27.89
N GLN A 245 22.21 -16.38 28.41
CA GLN A 245 21.88 -16.72 29.80
C GLN A 245 21.92 -18.23 30.07
N ILE A 246 21.49 -19.06 29.11
CA ILE A 246 21.50 -20.53 29.24
C ILE A 246 22.92 -21.08 29.17
N LEU A 247 23.74 -20.58 28.24
CA LEU A 247 25.11 -21.07 28.02
C LEU A 247 26.10 -20.48 29.02
N GLY A 248 25.74 -19.39 29.72
CA GLY A 248 26.63 -18.69 30.67
C GLY A 248 27.87 -18.08 30.01
N MET A 249 27.85 -17.94 28.68
CA MET A 249 28.96 -17.44 27.88
C MET A 249 28.44 -16.35 26.94
N GLU A 250 28.87 -15.11 27.20
CA GLU A 250 28.68 -14.00 26.27
C GLU A 250 29.86 -13.95 25.31
N THR A 251 29.57 -13.99 24.01
CA THR A 251 30.61 -13.88 22.97
C THR A 251 30.62 -12.46 22.41
N ASP A 252 31.79 -11.99 21.98
CA ASP A 252 31.93 -10.68 21.31
C ASP A 252 31.05 -10.58 20.06
N ASP A 253 30.82 -11.71 19.37
CA ASP A 253 29.93 -11.77 18.21
C ASP A 253 28.45 -11.57 18.59
N THR A 254 28.00 -12.15 19.72
CA THR A 254 26.64 -11.92 20.24
C THR A 254 26.43 -10.46 20.61
N GLU A 255 27.41 -9.83 21.28
CA GLU A 255 27.32 -8.41 21.66
C GLU A 255 27.30 -7.49 20.43
N LYS A 256 28.09 -7.81 19.40
CA LYS A 256 28.07 -7.10 18.10
C LYS A 256 26.71 -7.21 17.43
N GLU A 257 26.10 -8.40 17.39
CA GLU A 257 24.79 -8.57 16.75
C GLU A 257 23.67 -7.85 17.52
N ILE A 258 23.65 -7.92 18.85
CA ILE A 258 22.67 -7.17 19.66
C ILE A 258 22.82 -5.66 19.41
N ARG A 259 24.04 -5.13 19.32
CA ARG A 259 24.28 -3.72 18.96
C ARG A 259 23.74 -3.38 17.58
N ARG A 260 24.00 -4.22 16.57
CA ARG A 260 23.47 -4.06 15.22
C ARG A 260 21.94 -4.06 15.20
N LEU A 261 21.29 -5.00 15.88
CA LEU A 261 19.82 -5.09 15.96
C LEU A 261 19.22 -3.85 16.64
N ARG A 262 19.86 -3.32 17.69
CA ARG A 262 19.42 -2.06 18.33
C ARG A 262 19.49 -0.86 17.39
N MET A 263 20.54 -0.75 16.57
CA MET A 263 20.63 0.30 15.55
C MET A 263 19.53 0.16 14.49
N LEU A 264 19.17 -1.08 14.11
CA LEU A 264 18.07 -1.33 13.18
C LEU A 264 16.70 -0.95 13.79
N ILE A 265 16.49 -1.20 15.09
CA ILE A 265 15.29 -0.74 15.80
C ILE A 265 15.20 0.79 15.79
N GLU A 266 16.30 1.48 16.09
CA GLU A 266 16.34 2.95 16.06
C GLU A 266 16.04 3.50 14.66
N TYR A 267 16.54 2.83 13.62
CA TYR A 267 16.22 3.17 12.23
C TYR A 267 14.72 3.04 11.93
N GLU A 268 14.09 1.93 12.35
CA GLU A 268 12.64 1.71 12.17
C GLU A 268 11.81 2.73 12.98
N ASP A 269 12.23 3.08 14.20
CA ASP A 269 11.57 4.10 15.02
C ASP A 269 11.64 5.49 14.36
N ALA A 270 12.81 5.88 13.84
CA ALA A 270 12.98 7.13 13.11
C ALA A 270 12.16 7.15 11.81
N LYS A 271 12.07 6.02 11.10
CA LYS A 271 11.19 5.86 9.95
C LYS A 271 9.73 6.02 10.32
N MET A 272 9.28 5.40 11.40
CA MET A 272 7.90 5.48 11.83
C MET A 272 7.50 6.90 12.27
N LEU A 273 8.43 7.62 12.91
CA LEU A 273 8.24 9.03 13.21
C LEU A 273 8.11 9.89 11.95
N ARG A 274 8.90 9.62 10.90
CA ARG A 274 8.79 10.31 9.61
C ARG A 274 7.40 10.11 8.98
N TYR A 275 6.89 8.88 8.96
CA TYR A 275 5.54 8.60 8.46
C TYR A 275 4.46 9.35 9.26
N GLN A 276 4.57 9.40 10.58
CA GLN A 276 3.63 10.19 11.40
C GLN A 276 3.67 11.69 11.06
N GLN A 277 4.86 12.25 10.86
CA GLN A 277 5.02 13.65 10.45
C GLN A 277 4.45 13.91 9.05
N GLU A 278 4.65 12.98 8.12
CA GLU A 278 4.07 13.06 6.77
C GLU A 278 2.55 13.00 6.80
N MET A 279 1.98 12.09 7.59
CA MET A 279 0.54 12.04 7.83
C MET A 279 0.00 13.33 8.45
N ALA A 280 0.72 13.92 9.41
CA ALA A 280 0.34 15.20 9.99
C ALA A 280 0.36 16.34 8.94
N ARG A 281 1.36 16.36 8.05
CA ARG A 281 1.42 17.32 6.92
C ARG A 281 0.27 17.10 5.94
N ARG A 282 0.01 15.85 5.55
CA ARG A 282 -1.08 15.45 4.61
C ARG A 282 -2.46 15.91 5.09
N ARG A 283 -2.70 15.83 6.40
CA ARG A 283 -3.97 16.21 7.05
C ARG A 283 -4.06 17.70 7.43
N HIS A 284 -3.00 18.47 7.26
CA HIS A 284 -2.98 19.87 7.72
C HIS A 284 -3.70 20.80 6.75
N ASN A 285 -4.57 21.67 7.27
CA ASN A 285 -5.21 22.71 6.48
C ASN A 285 -4.23 23.86 6.22
N TYR A 286 -3.61 23.88 5.05
CA TYR A 286 -2.69 24.95 4.67
C TYR A 286 -3.38 26.25 4.22
N LEU A 287 -4.71 26.30 4.09
CA LEU A 287 -5.40 27.50 3.59
C LEU A 287 -5.17 28.74 4.48
N PRO A 288 -5.31 28.68 5.82
CA PRO A 288 -5.01 29.83 6.68
C PRO A 288 -3.57 30.31 6.55
N PHE A 289 -2.62 29.38 6.42
CA PHE A 289 -1.22 29.69 6.20
C PHE A 289 -1.01 30.42 4.86
N ILE A 290 -1.58 29.89 3.76
CA ILE A 290 -1.48 30.48 2.42
C ILE A 290 -2.09 31.90 2.41
N ILE A 291 -3.28 32.08 2.98
CA ILE A 291 -3.94 33.39 3.03
C ILE A 291 -3.09 34.39 3.82
N THR A 292 -2.54 33.97 4.96
CA THR A 292 -1.70 34.84 5.79
C THR A 292 -0.41 35.22 5.08
N LEU A 293 0.25 34.26 4.43
CA LEU A 293 1.45 34.51 3.63
C LEU A 293 1.18 35.52 2.51
N LEU A 294 0.06 35.37 1.79
CA LEU A 294 -0.33 36.30 0.72
C LEU A 294 -0.60 37.72 1.26
N LYS A 295 -1.23 37.84 2.43
CA LYS A 295 -1.46 39.14 3.10
C LYS A 295 -0.14 39.83 3.45
N ILE A 296 0.79 39.12 4.09
CA ILE A 296 2.12 39.64 4.45
C ILE A 296 2.88 40.10 3.19
N LEU A 297 2.89 39.29 2.14
CA LEU A 297 3.56 39.66 0.88
C LEU A 297 2.94 40.89 0.21
N ALA A 298 1.62 41.08 0.34
CA ALA A 298 0.93 42.26 -0.18
C ALA A 298 1.28 43.51 0.63
N GLU A 299 1.28 43.42 1.96
CA GLU A 299 1.65 44.51 2.88
C GLU A 299 3.10 44.96 2.66
N GLU A 300 4.01 44.03 2.45
CA GLU A 300 5.42 44.31 2.13
C GLU A 300 5.65 44.73 0.66
N LYS A 301 4.59 44.86 -0.16
CA LYS A 301 4.66 45.19 -1.60
C LYS A 301 5.51 44.22 -2.43
N LYS A 302 5.72 42.98 -1.95
CA LYS A 302 6.49 41.93 -2.63
C LYS A 302 5.63 41.04 -3.53
N LEU A 303 4.31 40.99 -3.29
CA LEU A 303 3.41 40.08 -3.99
C LEU A 303 3.35 40.33 -5.51
N LEU A 304 3.12 41.58 -5.94
CA LEU A 304 3.02 41.94 -7.37
C LEU A 304 4.32 41.64 -8.14
N PRO A 305 5.52 42.05 -7.68
CA PRO A 305 6.77 41.70 -8.34
C PRO A 305 7.00 40.19 -8.48
N LEU A 306 6.65 39.41 -7.45
CA LEU A 306 6.76 37.95 -7.49
C LEU A 306 5.78 37.33 -8.50
N TYR A 307 4.56 37.83 -8.56
CA TYR A 307 3.55 37.42 -9.51
C TYR A 307 3.98 37.69 -10.97
N GLU A 308 4.47 38.89 -11.26
CA GLU A 308 4.95 39.26 -12.60
C GLU A 308 6.13 38.37 -13.03
N LYS A 309 7.10 38.16 -12.15
CA LYS A 309 8.23 37.25 -12.39
C LYS A 309 7.78 35.82 -12.65
N ALA A 310 6.75 35.33 -11.94
CA ALA A 310 6.18 34.02 -12.16
C ALA A 310 5.45 33.93 -13.52
N LYS A 311 4.70 34.97 -13.88
CA LYS A 311 4.00 35.09 -15.17
C LYS A 311 4.98 35.07 -16.34
N GLU A 312 6.07 35.82 -16.27
CA GLU A 312 7.12 35.79 -17.30
C GLU A 312 7.76 34.41 -17.46
N ARG A 313 8.04 33.73 -16.33
CA ARG A 313 8.58 32.37 -16.35
C ARG A 313 7.61 31.38 -17.00
N ALA A 314 6.32 31.49 -16.71
CA ALA A 314 5.30 30.64 -17.31
C ALA A 314 5.20 30.85 -18.83
N LEU A 315 5.20 32.11 -19.30
CA LEU A 315 5.19 32.44 -20.72
C LEU A 315 6.43 31.89 -21.47
N LYS A 316 7.62 32.00 -20.86
CA LYS A 316 8.87 31.43 -21.42
C LYS A 316 8.84 29.90 -21.49
N LYS A 317 8.20 29.22 -20.54
CA LYS A 317 8.01 27.75 -20.58
C LYS A 317 7.00 27.33 -21.64
N GLY A 318 5.90 28.09 -21.81
CA GLY A 318 4.88 27.84 -22.84
C GLY A 318 5.44 27.92 -24.26
N GLN A 319 6.29 28.91 -24.54
CA GLN A 319 6.93 29.07 -25.86
C GLN A 319 7.91 27.94 -26.22
N LYS A 320 8.51 27.26 -25.22
CA LYS A 320 9.38 26.10 -25.47
C LYS A 320 8.62 24.82 -25.83
N LYS A 321 7.35 24.68 -25.44
CA LYS A 321 6.54 23.50 -25.78
C LYS A 321 5.93 23.54 -27.19
N VAL A 322 5.98 24.68 -27.88
CA VAL A 322 5.40 24.87 -29.23
C VAL A 322 6.44 24.67 -30.35
N ARG A 323 7.71 24.45 -30.01
CA ARG A 323 8.76 24.05 -30.97
C ARG A 323 9.07 22.56 -30.80
N VAL A 324 8.19 21.71 -31.32
CA VAL A 324 8.51 20.36 -31.77
C VAL A 324 7.82 20.18 -33.11
#